data_AF-A0A6N8Z4K0-F1
#
_entry.id   AF-A0A6N8Z4K0-F1
#
_cell.length_a   1.000
_cell.length_b   1.000
_cell.length_c   1.000
_cell.angle_alpha   90.00
_cell.angle_beta   90.00
_cell.angle_gamma   90.00
#
_symmetry.space_group_name_H-M   'P 1'
#
loop_
_entity.id
_entity.type
_entity.pdbx_description
1 polymer ?
#
loop_
_entity_poly.entity_id
_entity_poly.type
_entity_poly.pdbx_seq_one_letter_code
_entity_poly.pdbx_strand_id
1 'polypeptide(L)'
;MLRLLKGRTPIYRDWFLLQLAALVLALDQLTKFVVRQTLEWHYSWPATGFFRFTHVHNTGSAFGLFQDQNLPLLFVSLVGVVVLAYIYQTQERPTNLLRVSIALMLGGALGNLIDRIHQGHVTDFIDVGPWPVFNIADSAIVVGLIMMGWLLMRRDQPETVEASLSGIHHDTTCPLCDGLMISLPNGARCADCGVRERILPSRKGGQ
;
A
#
# COMPACT_ATOMS: atom_id res chain seq x y z
N MET A 1 -19.86 -2.78 19.77
CA MET A 1 -18.71 -3.44 19.09
C MET A 1 -19.06 -4.07 17.74
N LEU A 2 -20.27 -4.62 17.52
CA LEU A 2 -20.64 -5.30 16.25
C LEU A 2 -20.97 -4.41 15.02
N ARG A 3 -21.10 -3.08 15.17
CA ARG A 3 -21.50 -2.19 14.06
C ARG A 3 -20.35 -1.58 13.24
N LEU A 4 -19.09 -1.80 13.63
CA LEU A 4 -17.90 -1.19 12.98
C LEU A 4 -17.27 -2.04 11.87
N LEU A 5 -17.81 -3.22 11.55
CA LEU A 5 -17.26 -4.10 10.50
C LEU A 5 -18.03 -4.03 9.18
N LYS A 6 -19.10 -3.24 9.09
CA LYS A 6 -20.07 -3.27 7.96
C LYS A 6 -19.55 -2.63 6.64
N GLY A 7 -18.27 -2.28 6.57
CA GLY A 7 -17.67 -1.68 5.37
C GLY A 7 -16.39 -2.34 4.86
N ARG A 8 -15.78 -3.28 5.59
CA ARG A 8 -14.46 -3.83 5.24
C ARG A 8 -14.61 -4.97 4.25
N THR A 9 -13.96 -4.85 3.09
CA THR A 9 -13.81 -5.97 2.16
C THR A 9 -12.65 -6.85 2.66
N PRO A 10 -12.89 -8.08 3.12
CA PRO A 10 -11.80 -8.93 3.54
C PRO A 10 -10.96 -9.32 2.31
N ILE A 11 -9.65 -9.51 2.50
CA ILE A 11 -8.71 -9.75 1.41
C ILE A 11 -9.12 -10.91 0.49
N TYR A 12 -9.70 -11.97 1.05
CA TYR A 12 -10.16 -13.14 0.29
C TYR A 12 -11.37 -12.87 -0.63
N ARG A 13 -12.06 -11.73 -0.49
CA ARG A 13 -13.17 -11.31 -1.36
C ARG A 13 -12.73 -10.32 -2.43
N ASP A 14 -11.48 -9.88 -2.40
CA ASP A 14 -10.94 -8.93 -3.35
C ASP A 14 -10.30 -9.64 -4.54
N TRP A 15 -11.13 -10.06 -5.50
CA TRP A 15 -10.67 -10.83 -6.65
C TRP A 15 -9.61 -10.10 -7.48
N PHE A 16 -9.70 -8.78 -7.60
CA PHE A 16 -8.70 -8.00 -8.35
C PHE A 16 -7.32 -8.10 -7.70
N LEU A 17 -7.25 -7.87 -6.38
CA LEU A 17 -6.01 -8.00 -5.62
C LEU A 17 -5.43 -9.42 -5.74
N LEU A 18 -6.27 -10.44 -5.54
CA LEU A 18 -5.85 -11.84 -5.58
C LEU A 18 -5.35 -12.26 -6.96
N GLN A 19 -6.04 -11.86 -8.04
CA GLN A 19 -5.64 -12.15 -9.41
C GLN A 19 -4.32 -11.49 -9.76
N LEU A 20 -4.12 -10.23 -9.36
CA LEU A 20 -2.87 -9.53 -9.62
C LEU A 20 -1.70 -10.13 -8.81
N ALA A 21 -1.92 -10.46 -7.53
CA ALA A 21 -0.91 -11.15 -6.72
C ALA A 21 -0.55 -12.53 -7.30
N ALA A 22 -1.55 -13.29 -7.74
CA ALA A 22 -1.35 -14.59 -8.40
C ALA A 22 -0.61 -14.46 -9.73
N LEU A 23 -0.89 -13.42 -10.52
CA LEU A 23 -0.18 -13.14 -11.77
C LEU A 23 1.30 -12.85 -11.51
N VAL A 24 1.62 -11.97 -10.55
CA VAL A 24 3.00 -11.67 -10.16
C VAL A 24 3.72 -12.93 -9.71
N LEU A 25 3.09 -13.72 -8.84
CA LEU A 25 3.63 -14.99 -8.35
C LEU A 25 3.89 -15.97 -9.50
N ALA A 26 2.94 -16.12 -10.43
CA ALA A 26 3.07 -17.00 -11.58
C ALA A 26 4.22 -16.58 -12.50
N LEU A 27 4.37 -15.28 -12.76
CA LEU A 27 5.47 -14.75 -13.57
C LEU A 27 6.82 -14.94 -12.89
N ASP A 28 6.92 -14.70 -11.58
CA ASP A 28 8.14 -14.94 -10.81
C ASP A 28 8.55 -16.41 -10.85
N GLN A 29 7.63 -17.32 -10.52
CA GLN A 29 7.93 -18.76 -10.50
C GLN A 29 8.23 -19.32 -11.89
N LEU A 30 7.53 -18.85 -12.93
CA LEU A 30 7.82 -19.23 -14.32
C LEU A 30 9.20 -18.78 -14.76
N THR A 31 9.58 -17.53 -14.51
CA THR A 31 10.88 -17.01 -14.93
C THR A 31 12.03 -17.68 -14.17
N LYS A 32 11.89 -17.91 -12.87
CA LYS A 32 12.85 -18.69 -12.08
C LYS A 32 12.95 -20.14 -12.52
N PHE A 33 11.82 -20.75 -12.89
CA PHE A 33 11.81 -22.10 -13.45
C PHE A 33 12.60 -22.13 -14.77
N VAL A 34 12.34 -21.21 -15.69
CA VAL A 34 13.07 -21.10 -16.96
C VAL A 34 14.58 -20.98 -16.71
N VAL A 35 15.01 -20.06 -15.84
CA VAL A 35 16.44 -19.87 -15.53
C VAL A 35 17.08 -21.13 -14.96
N ARG A 36 16.43 -21.81 -14.01
CA ARG A 36 16.92 -23.07 -13.44
C ARG A 36 17.07 -24.19 -14.47
N GLN A 37 16.30 -24.15 -15.56
CA GLN A 37 16.34 -25.15 -16.63
C GLN A 37 17.31 -24.80 -17.76
N THR A 38 17.61 -23.52 -17.97
CA THR A 38 18.36 -23.06 -19.15
C THR A 38 19.77 -22.56 -18.84
N LEU A 39 20.05 -22.17 -17.59
CA LEU A 39 21.35 -21.66 -17.18
C LEU A 39 21.92 -22.51 -16.04
N GLU A 40 23.17 -22.92 -16.20
CA GLU A 40 23.93 -23.51 -15.10
C GLU A 40 24.18 -22.48 -14.00
N TRP A 41 24.32 -22.96 -12.76
CA TRP A 41 24.64 -22.11 -11.62
C TRP A 41 25.92 -21.30 -11.88
N HIS A 42 25.91 -20.00 -11.56
CA HIS A 42 26.96 -19.02 -11.83
C HIS A 42 27.22 -18.66 -13.31
N TYR A 43 26.44 -19.17 -14.25
CA TYR A 43 26.55 -18.76 -15.65
C TYR A 43 25.64 -17.57 -15.97
N SER A 44 26.14 -16.72 -16.89
CA SER A 44 25.44 -15.55 -17.41
C SER A 44 25.13 -15.70 -18.90
N TRP A 45 23.94 -15.28 -19.32
CA TRP A 45 23.58 -15.09 -20.72
C TRP A 45 22.98 -13.70 -20.97
N PRO A 46 23.51 -12.92 -21.92
CA PRO A 46 24.79 -13.13 -22.60
C PRO A 46 25.96 -13.16 -21.61
N ALA A 47 27.09 -13.75 -22.03
CA ALA A 47 28.27 -13.88 -21.15
C ALA A 47 28.86 -12.51 -20.74
N THR A 48 28.69 -11.50 -21.59
CA THR A 48 29.19 -10.13 -21.39
C THR A 48 28.10 -9.11 -21.67
N GLY A 49 28.26 -7.90 -21.14
CA GLY A 49 27.32 -6.79 -21.31
C GLY A 49 26.80 -6.24 -19.98
N PHE A 50 26.10 -5.11 -20.06
CA PHE A 50 25.54 -4.44 -18.88
C PHE A 50 24.31 -5.15 -18.31
N PHE A 51 23.43 -5.66 -19.18
CA PHE A 51 22.25 -6.41 -18.81
C PHE A 51 22.44 -7.88 -19.16
N ARG A 52 22.28 -8.76 -18.17
CA ARG A 52 22.48 -10.21 -18.32
C ARG A 52 21.41 -10.97 -17.53
N PHE A 53 21.24 -12.22 -17.89
CA PHE A 53 20.58 -13.22 -17.07
C PHE A 53 21.64 -14.09 -16.39
N THR A 54 21.84 -13.93 -15.08
CA THR A 54 22.90 -14.63 -14.33
C THR A 54 22.29 -15.53 -13.27
N HIS A 55 22.44 -16.85 -13.36
CA HIS A 55 21.82 -17.75 -12.40
C HIS A 55 22.54 -17.74 -11.04
N VAL A 56 21.92 -17.08 -10.05
CA VAL A 56 22.45 -16.92 -8.69
C VAL A 56 21.53 -17.61 -7.67
N HIS A 57 22.13 -18.33 -6.73
CA HIS A 57 21.46 -18.81 -5.54
C HIS A 57 21.65 -17.79 -4.41
N ASN A 58 20.57 -17.15 -3.99
CA ASN A 58 20.61 -16.18 -2.91
C ASN A 58 20.16 -16.82 -1.60
N THR A 59 21.16 -17.15 -0.78
CA THR A 59 21.02 -17.67 0.59
C THR A 59 20.81 -16.58 1.63
N GLY A 60 20.97 -15.31 1.24
CA GLY A 60 20.84 -14.15 2.10
C GLY A 60 19.61 -13.29 1.79
N SER A 61 19.63 -12.08 2.33
CA SER A 61 18.74 -10.97 1.98
C SER A 61 19.49 -9.90 1.19
N ALA A 62 18.84 -8.78 0.91
CA ALA A 62 19.43 -7.66 0.20
C ALA A 62 20.83 -7.31 0.75
N PHE A 63 21.77 -7.02 -0.16
CA PHE A 63 23.17 -6.69 0.14
C PHE A 63 23.94 -7.76 0.91
N GLY A 64 23.49 -9.01 0.89
CA GLY A 64 24.19 -10.13 1.52
C GLY A 64 24.10 -10.16 3.05
N LEU A 65 23.07 -9.54 3.64
CA LEU A 65 22.76 -9.72 5.05
C LEU A 65 22.14 -11.12 5.27
N PHE A 66 22.40 -11.75 6.42
CA PHE A 66 21.85 -13.08 6.76
C PHE A 66 22.23 -14.21 5.78
N GLN A 67 23.45 -14.19 5.23
CA GLN A 67 23.94 -15.30 4.40
C GLN A 67 23.84 -16.63 5.14
N ASP A 68 23.45 -17.67 4.41
CA ASP A 68 23.24 -19.04 4.90
C ASP A 68 22.22 -19.17 6.04
N GLN A 69 21.43 -18.13 6.31
CA GLN A 69 20.42 -18.10 7.36
C GLN A 69 19.00 -18.10 6.77
N ASN A 70 18.63 -19.20 6.11
CA ASN A 70 17.32 -19.34 5.48
C ASN A 70 16.16 -19.21 6.50
N LEU A 71 16.31 -19.74 7.71
CA LEU A 71 15.24 -19.73 8.73
C LEU A 71 14.79 -18.31 9.14
N PRO A 72 15.68 -17.39 9.56
CA PRO A 72 15.30 -16.00 9.80
C PRO A 72 14.62 -15.33 8.61
N LEU A 73 15.10 -15.57 7.39
CA LEU A 73 14.56 -14.95 6.18
C LEU A 73 13.17 -15.47 5.81
N LEU A 74 12.93 -16.76 6.02
CA LEU A 74 11.61 -17.37 5.90
C LEU A 74 10.64 -16.72 6.90
N PHE A 75 11.07 -16.57 8.16
CA PHE A 75 10.25 -15.93 9.20
C PHE A 75 9.91 -14.47 8.85
N VAL A 76 10.90 -13.67 8.43
CA VAL A 76 10.69 -12.28 8.01
C VAL A 76 9.71 -12.20 6.82
N SER A 77 9.83 -13.10 5.85
CA SER A 77 8.92 -13.14 4.69
C SER A 77 7.49 -13.47 5.11
N LEU A 78 7.31 -14.45 6.01
CA LEU A 78 6.01 -14.82 6.55
C LEU A 78 5.38 -13.68 7.34
N VAL A 79 6.16 -13.02 8.20
CA VAL A 79 5.72 -11.83 8.94
C VAL A 79 5.31 -10.72 7.98
N GLY A 80 6.09 -10.48 6.92
CA GLY A 80 5.76 -9.49 5.89
C GLY A 80 4.40 -9.75 5.23
N VAL A 81 4.13 -10.99 4.83
CA VAL A 81 2.83 -11.39 4.25
C VAL A 81 1.68 -11.15 5.24
N VAL A 82 1.85 -11.53 6.50
CA VAL A 82 0.85 -11.32 7.56
C VAL A 82 0.60 -9.82 7.78
N VAL A 83 1.66 -9.02 7.86
CA VAL A 83 1.56 -7.56 8.05
C VAL A 83 0.84 -6.91 6.87
N LEU A 84 1.15 -7.29 5.62
CA LEU A 84 0.47 -6.77 4.44
C LEU A 84 -1.03 -7.12 4.42
N ALA A 85 -1.37 -8.36 4.76
CA ALA A 85 -2.76 -8.80 4.88
C ALA A 85 -3.50 -8.04 6.00
N TYR A 86 -2.84 -7.83 7.14
CA TYR A 86 -3.38 -7.05 8.25
C TYR A 86 -3.61 -5.59 7.85
N ILE A 87 -2.61 -4.92 7.25
CA ILE A 87 -2.73 -3.55 6.74
C ILE A 87 -3.94 -3.46 5.81
N TYR A 88 -4.09 -4.39 4.86
CA TYR A 88 -5.24 -4.43 3.96
C TYR A 88 -6.57 -4.49 4.72
N GLN A 89 -6.65 -5.39 5.70
CA GLN A 89 -7.89 -5.64 6.46
C GLN A 89 -8.27 -4.50 7.41
N THR A 90 -7.34 -3.61 7.76
CA THR A 90 -7.66 -2.38 8.50
C THR A 90 -8.35 -1.32 7.65
N GLN A 91 -8.32 -1.45 6.32
CA GLN A 91 -8.89 -0.44 5.42
C GLN A 91 -10.36 -0.74 5.14
N GLU A 92 -11.22 0.27 5.36
CA GLU A 92 -12.65 0.15 5.02
C GLU A 92 -12.88 0.25 3.51
N ARG A 93 -12.23 1.21 2.85
CA ARG A 93 -12.34 1.44 1.40
C ARG A 93 -10.95 1.59 0.79
N PRO A 94 -10.25 0.48 0.50
CA PRO A 94 -8.92 0.54 -0.08
C PRO A 94 -9.00 1.17 -1.48
N THR A 95 -8.11 2.13 -1.74
CA THR A 95 -7.99 2.73 -3.08
C THR A 95 -7.44 1.72 -4.07
N ASN A 96 -7.69 1.90 -5.37
CA ASN A 96 -7.11 1.03 -6.40
C ASN A 96 -5.58 1.02 -6.33
N LEU A 97 -4.96 2.16 -6.03
CA LEU A 97 -3.51 2.23 -5.86
C LEU A 97 -3.03 1.35 -4.70
N LEU A 98 -3.70 1.41 -3.55
CA LEU A 98 -3.38 0.56 -2.40
C LEU A 98 -3.53 -0.93 -2.71
N ARG A 99 -4.61 -1.30 -3.43
CA ARG A 99 -4.85 -2.67 -3.89
C ARG A 99 -3.71 -3.17 -4.77
N VAL A 100 -3.28 -2.37 -5.75
CA VAL A 100 -2.15 -2.72 -6.62
C VAL A 100 -0.86 -2.83 -5.82
N SER A 101 -0.55 -1.86 -4.96
CA SER A 101 0.66 -1.90 -4.12
C SER A 101 0.74 -3.19 -3.29
N ILE A 102 -0.35 -3.54 -2.60
CA ILE A 102 -0.41 -4.74 -1.75
C ILE A 102 -0.38 -6.02 -2.59
N ALA A 103 -1.07 -6.06 -3.74
CA ALA A 103 -1.02 -7.21 -4.63
C ALA A 103 0.40 -7.50 -5.14
N LEU A 104 1.14 -6.47 -5.56
CA LEU A 104 2.53 -6.59 -6.01
C LEU A 104 3.43 -7.12 -4.89
N MET A 105 3.36 -6.52 -3.70
CA MET A 105 4.18 -6.94 -2.55
C MET A 105 3.83 -8.35 -2.07
N LEU A 106 2.54 -8.73 -2.04
CA LEU A 106 2.13 -10.08 -1.66
C LEU A 106 2.57 -11.12 -2.68
N GLY A 107 2.39 -10.86 -3.98
CA GLY A 107 2.84 -11.76 -5.04
C GLY A 107 4.35 -12.00 -4.99
N GLY A 108 5.13 -10.93 -4.84
CA GLY A 108 6.60 -11.03 -4.72
C GLY A 108 7.04 -11.71 -3.43
N ALA A 109 6.45 -11.36 -2.28
CA ALA A 109 6.80 -11.99 -1.00
C ALA A 109 6.52 -13.49 -1.01
N LEU A 110 5.38 -13.91 -1.58
CA LEU A 110 5.05 -15.33 -1.75
C LEU A 110 5.99 -16.04 -2.73
N GLY A 111 6.39 -15.38 -3.83
CA GLY A 111 7.33 -15.95 -4.79
C GLY A 111 8.69 -16.29 -4.15
N ASN A 112 9.27 -15.35 -3.41
CA ASN A 112 10.52 -15.60 -2.69
C ASN A 112 10.34 -16.57 -1.51
N LEU A 113 9.18 -16.59 -0.84
CA LEU A 113 8.89 -17.55 0.22
C LEU A 113 8.84 -18.99 -0.31
N ILE A 114 8.22 -19.21 -1.47
CA ILE A 114 8.12 -20.53 -2.11
C ILE A 114 9.51 -21.10 -2.43
N ASP A 115 10.41 -20.28 -2.98
CA ASP A 115 11.78 -20.71 -3.24
C ASP A 115 12.51 -21.08 -1.94
N ARG A 116 12.39 -20.26 -0.88
CA ARG A 116 13.03 -20.56 0.41
C ARG A 116 12.54 -21.86 1.04
N ILE A 117 11.26 -22.21 0.84
CA ILE A 117 10.69 -23.46 1.35
C ILE A 117 11.15 -24.66 0.51
N HIS A 118 11.13 -24.56 -0.82
CA HIS A 118 11.41 -25.70 -1.70
C HIS A 118 12.90 -25.89 -2.02
N GLN A 119 13.63 -24.79 -2.22
CA GLN A 119 15.02 -24.77 -2.68
C GLN A 119 16.01 -24.46 -1.55
N GLY A 120 15.54 -23.86 -0.45
CA GLY A 120 16.40 -23.39 0.65
C GLY A 120 17.12 -22.07 0.37
N HIS A 121 16.94 -21.48 -0.81
CA HIS A 121 17.50 -20.21 -1.26
C HIS A 121 16.54 -19.59 -2.29
N VAL A 122 16.73 -18.32 -2.63
CA VAL A 122 15.97 -17.64 -3.70
C VAL A 122 16.76 -17.71 -5.01
N THR A 123 16.09 -17.99 -6.13
CA THR A 123 16.73 -17.92 -7.46
C THR A 123 16.70 -16.49 -7.99
N ASP A 124 17.88 -15.87 -8.08
CA ASP A 124 18.06 -14.55 -8.66
C ASP A 124 18.66 -14.66 -10.06
N PHE A 125 18.27 -13.74 -10.95
CA PHE A 125 18.65 -13.84 -12.36
C PHE A 125 18.77 -12.55 -13.14
N ILE A 126 18.17 -11.44 -12.72
CA ILE A 126 18.27 -10.16 -13.41
C ILE A 126 19.55 -9.45 -12.94
N ASP A 127 20.52 -9.33 -13.84
CA ASP A 127 21.83 -8.75 -13.57
C ASP A 127 22.02 -7.47 -14.40
N VAL A 128 22.24 -6.35 -13.70
CA VAL A 128 22.37 -5.02 -14.30
C VAL A 128 23.69 -4.34 -13.91
N GLY A 129 24.78 -5.10 -13.95
CA GLY A 129 26.14 -4.59 -13.75
C GLY A 129 26.52 -4.49 -12.27
N PRO A 130 26.74 -3.30 -11.70
CA PRO A 130 27.19 -3.15 -10.31
C PRO A 130 26.09 -3.39 -9.26
N TRP A 131 24.83 -3.51 -9.69
CA TRP A 131 23.70 -3.75 -8.78
C TRP A 131 23.59 -5.24 -8.43
N PRO A 132 23.21 -5.59 -7.19
CA PRO A 132 22.96 -7.00 -6.82
C PRO A 132 21.96 -7.66 -7.75
N VAL A 133 22.22 -8.91 -8.16
CA VAL A 133 21.28 -9.68 -8.99
C VAL A 133 19.97 -9.86 -8.23
N PHE A 134 18.84 -9.69 -8.93
CA PHE A 134 17.51 -9.74 -8.33
C PHE A 134 16.54 -10.52 -9.23
N ASN A 135 15.26 -10.60 -8.84
CA ASN A 135 14.24 -11.29 -9.62
C ASN A 135 12.94 -10.46 -9.78
N ILE A 136 11.92 -11.08 -10.37
CA ILE A 136 10.62 -10.44 -10.59
C ILE A 136 9.89 -10.18 -9.27
N ALA A 137 9.97 -11.10 -8.30
CA ALA A 137 9.43 -10.89 -6.96
C ALA A 137 10.04 -9.65 -6.27
N ASP A 138 11.36 -9.45 -6.32
CA ASP A 138 12.02 -8.28 -5.74
C ASP A 138 11.57 -6.98 -6.41
N SER A 139 11.48 -7.00 -7.74
CA SER A 139 10.99 -5.88 -8.53
C SER A 139 9.55 -5.50 -8.14
N ALA A 140 8.67 -6.50 -7.98
CA ALA A 140 7.29 -6.28 -7.56
C ALA A 140 7.19 -5.71 -6.14
N ILE A 141 8.00 -6.21 -5.21
CA ILE A 141 8.07 -5.67 -3.84
C ILE A 141 8.50 -4.21 -3.86
N VAL A 142 9.58 -3.86 -4.57
CA VAL A 142 10.10 -2.49 -4.64
C VAL A 142 9.07 -1.54 -5.26
N VAL A 143 8.45 -1.92 -6.38
CA VAL A 143 7.42 -1.09 -7.02
C VAL A 143 6.21 -0.90 -6.10
N GLY A 144 5.74 -1.98 -5.46
CA GLY A 144 4.63 -1.92 -4.52
C GLY A 144 4.93 -1.04 -3.29
N LEU A 145 6.17 -1.09 -2.77
CA LEU A 145 6.64 -0.22 -1.69
C LEU A 145 6.66 1.26 -2.11
N ILE A 146 7.17 1.58 -3.30
CA ILE A 146 7.18 2.95 -3.84
C ILE A 146 5.75 3.48 -3.97
N MET A 147 4.83 2.68 -4.54
CA MET A 147 3.43 3.07 -4.70
C MET A 147 2.72 3.27 -3.35
N MET A 148 2.99 2.41 -2.37
CA MET A 148 2.49 2.56 -1.01
C MET A 148 3.04 3.83 -0.35
N GLY A 149 4.35 4.05 -0.42
CA GLY A 149 5.00 5.23 0.17
C GLY A 149 4.45 6.53 -0.41
N TRP A 150 4.28 6.59 -1.73
CA TRP A 150 3.66 7.73 -2.40
C TRP A 150 2.21 7.97 -1.94
N LEU A 151 1.42 6.91 -1.74
CA LEU A 151 0.07 7.02 -1.22
C LEU A 151 0.05 7.61 0.19
N LEU A 152 0.98 7.19 1.06
CA LEU A 152 1.11 7.71 2.42
C LEU A 152 1.49 9.20 2.40
N MET A 153 2.46 9.60 1.58
CA MET A 153 2.85 11.01 1.43
C MET A 153 1.71 11.91 0.95
N ARG A 154 0.79 11.39 0.13
CA ARG A 154 -0.39 12.14 -0.32
C ARG A 154 -1.50 12.25 0.72
N ARG A 155 -1.61 11.29 1.65
CA ARG A 155 -2.62 11.32 2.72
C ARG A 155 -2.33 12.42 3.76
N ASP A 156 -1.07 12.82 3.91
CA ASP A 156 -0.64 13.87 4.84
C ASP A 156 -0.81 15.29 4.28
N GLN A 157 -1.26 15.46 3.03
CA GLN A 157 -1.65 16.79 2.58
C GLN A 157 -3.01 17.13 3.21
N PRO A 158 -3.10 18.19 4.02
CA PRO A 158 -4.35 18.63 4.63
C PRO A 158 -5.22 19.32 3.58
N GLU A 159 -5.61 18.60 2.53
CA GLU A 159 -6.64 19.09 1.63
C GLU A 159 -7.95 19.16 2.43
N THR A 160 -8.47 20.38 2.56
CA THR A 160 -9.86 20.79 2.87
C THR A 160 -10.23 21.33 4.25
N VAL A 161 -9.34 21.38 5.26
CA VAL A 161 -9.69 22.06 6.52
C VAL A 161 -9.53 23.58 6.40
N GLU A 162 -8.42 24.10 5.86
CA GLU A 162 -8.24 25.56 5.67
C GLU A 162 -9.13 26.15 4.57
N ALA A 163 -9.47 25.38 3.53
CA ALA A 163 -10.35 25.84 2.45
C ALA A 163 -11.84 25.86 2.85
N SER A 164 -12.25 25.08 3.87
CA SER A 164 -13.60 25.16 4.46
C SER A 164 -13.67 26.14 5.63
N LEU A 165 -12.58 26.35 6.37
CA LEU A 165 -12.51 27.33 7.45
C LEU A 165 -12.30 28.77 6.98
N SER A 166 -11.72 29.01 5.80
CA SER A 166 -11.58 30.37 5.24
C SER A 166 -12.90 30.97 4.73
N GLY A 167 -13.98 30.18 4.65
CA GLY A 167 -15.32 30.65 4.31
C GLY A 167 -16.28 30.80 5.49
N ILE A 168 -15.85 30.49 6.73
CA ILE A 168 -16.70 30.58 7.92
C ILE A 168 -16.21 31.76 8.76
N HIS A 169 -16.94 32.87 8.71
CA HIS A 169 -16.76 34.00 9.61
C HIS A 169 -16.70 33.50 11.06
N HIS A 170 -15.57 33.73 11.73
CA HIS A 170 -15.24 33.14 13.02
C HIS A 170 -15.92 33.81 14.23
N ASP A 171 -16.83 34.77 14.02
CA ASP A 171 -17.37 35.62 15.09
C ASP A 171 -18.92 35.59 15.14
N THR A 172 -19.51 34.44 15.47
CA THR A 172 -20.89 34.42 15.98
C THR A 172 -20.93 33.70 17.32
N THR A 173 -20.58 34.42 18.38
CA THR A 173 -20.99 34.06 19.73
C THR A 173 -22.52 34.18 19.83
N CYS A 174 -23.13 33.31 20.62
CA CYS A 174 -24.57 33.35 20.81
C CYS A 174 -24.97 34.63 21.55
N PRO A 175 -25.85 35.49 21.00
CA PRO A 175 -26.22 36.77 21.64
C PRO A 175 -27.00 36.59 22.96
N LEU A 176 -27.39 35.37 23.30
CA LEU A 176 -28.13 35.06 24.53
C LEU A 176 -27.26 34.53 25.68
N CYS A 177 -26.15 33.88 25.37
CA CYS A 177 -25.38 33.15 26.39
C CYS A 177 -23.87 33.15 26.14
N ASP A 178 -23.40 33.88 25.14
CA ASP A 178 -22.02 33.92 24.64
C ASP A 178 -21.44 32.55 24.23
N GLY A 179 -22.28 31.50 24.23
CA GLY A 179 -21.94 30.15 23.79
C GLY A 179 -21.69 30.04 22.29
N LEU A 180 -21.12 28.92 21.86
CA LEU A 180 -20.71 28.73 20.47
C LEU A 180 -21.94 28.47 19.56
N MET A 181 -22.05 29.23 18.46
CA MET A 181 -23.04 28.96 17.40
C MET A 181 -22.50 27.91 16.43
N ILE A 182 -23.27 26.83 16.23
CA ILE A 182 -22.99 25.77 15.26
C ILE A 182 -23.78 26.06 13.98
N SER A 183 -23.10 26.17 12.85
CA SER A 183 -23.74 26.36 11.54
C SER A 183 -24.51 25.10 11.10
N LEU A 184 -25.72 25.29 10.58
CA LEU A 184 -26.61 24.27 10.05
C LEU A 184 -27.04 24.64 8.62
N PRO A 185 -27.49 23.68 7.78
CA PRO A 185 -27.88 23.97 6.40
C PRO A 185 -28.95 25.06 6.21
N ASN A 186 -29.77 25.32 7.23
CA ASN A 186 -30.89 26.27 7.20
C ASN A 186 -30.79 27.39 8.26
N GLY A 187 -29.59 27.63 8.82
CA GLY A 187 -29.42 28.58 9.92
C GLY A 187 -28.23 28.25 10.82
N ALA A 188 -28.23 28.74 12.05
CA ALA A 188 -27.26 28.37 13.08
C ALA A 188 -27.98 27.97 14.38
N ARG A 189 -27.33 27.18 15.23
CA ARG A 189 -27.85 26.76 16.55
C ARG A 189 -26.77 26.85 17.61
N CYS A 190 -27.05 27.46 18.75
CA CYS A 190 -26.14 27.45 19.89
C CYS A 190 -26.00 26.05 20.50
N ALA A 191 -24.77 25.62 20.78
CA ALA A 191 -24.48 24.36 21.43
C ALA A 191 -24.96 24.31 22.89
N ASP A 192 -24.89 25.45 23.58
CA ASP A 192 -25.14 25.53 25.03
C ASP A 192 -26.62 25.78 25.35
N CYS A 193 -27.21 26.84 24.79
CA CYS A 193 -28.60 27.21 25.10
C CYS A 193 -29.63 26.72 24.06
N GLY A 194 -29.17 26.23 22.90
CA GLY A 194 -30.05 25.68 21.86
C GLY A 194 -30.80 26.71 21.01
N VAL A 195 -30.59 28.01 21.20
CA VAL A 195 -31.15 29.11 20.38
C VAL A 195 -30.81 28.88 18.91
N ARG A 196 -31.78 29.16 18.01
CA ARG A 196 -31.61 29.00 16.56
C ARG A 196 -31.74 30.35 15.86
N GLU A 197 -30.80 30.63 14.99
CA GLU A 197 -30.86 31.77 14.07
C GLU A 197 -31.20 31.24 12.68
N ARG A 198 -32.29 31.72 12.08
CA ARG A 198 -32.73 31.27 10.75
C ARG A 198 -32.26 32.29 9.73
N ILE A 199 -31.63 31.85 8.65
CA ILE A 199 -31.32 32.72 7.51
C ILE A 199 -32.66 33.11 6.87
N LEU A 200 -33.14 34.31 7.16
CA LEU A 200 -34.29 34.86 6.45
C LEU A 200 -33.80 35.27 5.05
N PRO A 201 -34.52 34.90 3.97
CA PRO A 201 -34.19 35.42 2.65
C PRO A 201 -34.28 36.94 2.71
N SER A 202 -33.17 37.61 2.37
CA SER A 202 -33.11 39.07 2.31
C SER A 202 -34.28 39.57 1.47
N ARG A 203 -35.16 40.38 2.08
CA ARG A 203 -36.15 41.14 1.31
C ARG A 203 -35.35 42.05 0.39
N LYS A 204 -35.29 41.71 -0.90
CA LYS A 204 -34.92 42.69 -1.93
C LYS A 204 -35.83 43.90 -1.73
N GLY A 205 -35.26 45.00 -1.26
CA GLY A 205 -35.96 46.26 -1.08
C GLY A 205 -36.59 46.65 -2.41
N GLY A 206 -37.92 46.81 -2.40
CA GLY A 206 -38.64 47.53 -3.42
C GLY A 206 -38.70 49.01 -3.04
N GLN A 207 -38.64 49.83 -4.09
CA GLN A 207 -38.63 51.29 -4.18
C GLN A 207 -37.24 51.93 -4.09
#